data_AF-A0A6A4UE34-F1
#
_entry.id   AF-A0A6A4UE34-F1
#
_cell.length_a   1.000
_cell.length_b   1.000
_cell.length_c   1.000
_cell.angle_alpha   90.00
_cell.angle_beta   90.00
_cell.angle_gamma   90.00
#
_symmetry.space_group_name_H-M   'P 1'
#
loop_
_entity.id
_entity.type
_entity.pdbx_description
1 polymer ?
#
loop_
_entity_poly.entity_id
_entity_poly.type
_entity_poly.pdbx_seq_one_letter_code
_entity_poly.pdbx_strand_id
1 'polypeptide(L)'
;MLAACAGAPTTKTPAVMPGYESVQDGAFFIEAVPGQHLYEGNRRTEVSYAGGEAPGTVVVDTFARKLYLVGEGGTATRYPIAVGREGLSFRGNGVIGRKAEWPSWQPTANMVRTRPDLYAAYAGGLPGGLENPLGARALYLYRGGRDTMFRIHGTADNASIGHATSAGCIRLFNQDAIDLYNKVPTGTRVKVRSEAESVAMEGQQMLNAFGHMVPATAENEAQREKDLAAIAKQDAKNQAAAERAQKKRMAACARRGIPDAECALGESSGAVTVGTSDAG
;
A
#
# COMPACT_ATOMS: atom_id res chain seq x y z
N MET A 1 -55.00 -4.93 -7.44
CA MET A 1 -53.61 -4.67 -7.82
C MET A 1 -53.02 -3.69 -6.81
N LEU A 2 -52.10 -4.13 -5.95
CA LEU A 2 -51.29 -3.23 -5.13
C LEU A 2 -49.83 -3.45 -5.53
N ALA A 3 -49.29 -2.50 -6.30
CA ALA A 3 -47.88 -2.46 -6.65
C ALA A 3 -47.12 -1.83 -5.47
N ALA A 4 -46.25 -2.63 -4.84
CA ALA A 4 -45.29 -2.14 -3.86
C ALA A 4 -44.08 -1.55 -4.62
N CYS A 5 -43.89 -0.24 -4.53
CA CYS A 5 -42.67 0.41 -5.00
C CYS A 5 -41.52 0.03 -4.05
N ALA A 6 -40.64 -0.88 -4.50
CA ALA A 6 -39.36 -1.10 -3.84
C ALA A 6 -38.49 0.15 -4.04
N GLY A 7 -38.14 0.83 -2.93
CA GLY A 7 -37.16 1.91 -2.96
C GLY A 7 -35.82 1.39 -3.46
N ALA A 8 -35.24 2.07 -4.45
CA ALA A 8 -33.91 1.76 -4.95
C ALA A 8 -32.89 1.81 -3.80
N PRO A 9 -31.93 0.88 -3.72
CA PRO A 9 -30.87 0.94 -2.73
C PRO A 9 -30.07 2.23 -2.95
N THR A 10 -30.10 3.12 -1.96
CA THR A 10 -29.22 4.28 -1.93
C THR A 10 -27.79 3.78 -1.75
N THR A 11 -27.07 3.61 -2.86
CA THR A 11 -25.62 3.48 -2.81
C THR A 11 -25.09 4.77 -2.22
N LYS A 12 -24.71 4.76 -0.94
CA LYS A 12 -23.96 5.84 -0.32
C LYS A 12 -22.71 6.03 -1.19
N THR A 13 -22.68 7.10 -1.98
CA THR A 13 -21.44 7.53 -2.64
C THR A 13 -20.39 7.63 -1.54
N PRO A 14 -19.27 6.89 -1.64
CA PRO A 14 -18.23 6.94 -0.62
C PRO A 14 -17.82 8.40 -0.42
N ALA A 15 -17.68 8.82 0.84
CA ALA A 15 -17.24 10.16 1.15
C ALA A 15 -15.86 10.39 0.51
N VAL A 16 -15.80 11.34 -0.40
CA VAL A 16 -14.56 11.73 -1.09
C VAL A 16 -13.69 12.47 -0.07
N MET A 17 -12.49 11.96 0.18
CA MET A 17 -11.55 12.54 1.15
C MET A 17 -10.72 13.63 0.48
N PRO A 18 -10.67 14.85 1.03
CA PRO A 18 -9.86 15.93 0.47
C PRO A 18 -8.39 15.56 0.28
N GLY A 19 -7.86 15.79 -0.92
CA GLY A 19 -6.49 15.44 -1.30
C GLY A 19 -6.28 13.98 -1.72
N TYR A 20 -7.33 13.16 -1.71
CA TYR A 20 -7.34 11.74 -2.08
C TYR A 20 -8.44 11.41 -3.10
N GLU A 21 -8.92 12.42 -3.81
CA GLU A 21 -9.91 12.29 -4.86
C GLU A 21 -9.33 11.56 -6.09
N SER A 22 -10.20 11.25 -7.05
CA SER A 22 -9.76 10.81 -8.37
C SER A 22 -9.03 11.93 -9.08
N VAL A 23 -7.94 11.61 -9.78
CA VAL A 23 -7.08 12.57 -10.47
C VAL A 23 -6.92 12.15 -11.93
N GLN A 24 -7.23 13.05 -12.87
CA GLN A 24 -6.82 12.91 -14.26
C GLN A 24 -5.40 13.47 -14.40
N ASP A 25 -4.44 12.61 -14.76
CA ASP A 25 -3.03 12.95 -14.87
C ASP A 25 -2.50 12.55 -16.26
N GLY A 26 -2.56 13.49 -17.20
CA GLY A 26 -2.26 13.23 -18.60
C GLY A 26 -3.21 12.18 -19.19
N ALA A 27 -2.65 11.07 -19.69
CA ALA A 27 -3.41 9.97 -20.28
C ALA A 27 -4.01 8.99 -19.25
N PHE A 28 -3.69 9.14 -17.95
CA PHE A 28 -4.06 8.19 -16.92
C PHE A 28 -5.11 8.78 -15.97
N PHE A 29 -6.14 7.98 -15.68
CA PHE A 29 -7.14 8.29 -14.67
C PHE A 29 -6.84 7.50 -13.40
N ILE A 30 -6.46 8.19 -12.33
CA ILE A 30 -6.18 7.60 -11.02
C ILE A 30 -7.45 7.66 -10.21
N GLU A 31 -7.95 6.50 -9.77
CA GLU A 31 -9.14 6.45 -8.91
C GLU A 31 -8.87 7.07 -7.52
N ALA A 32 -9.94 7.51 -6.87
CA ALA A 32 -9.88 7.97 -5.49
C ALA A 32 -9.35 6.86 -4.56
N VAL A 33 -8.56 7.22 -3.55
CA VAL A 33 -8.09 6.22 -2.59
C VAL A 33 -9.28 5.70 -1.78
N PRO A 34 -9.51 4.37 -1.71
CA PRO A 34 -10.61 3.83 -0.94
C PRO A 34 -10.51 4.22 0.54
N GLY A 35 -11.62 4.70 1.11
CA GLY A 35 -11.66 5.26 2.47
C GLY A 35 -11.14 4.33 3.56
N GLN A 36 -11.22 3.01 3.37
CA GLN A 36 -10.66 2.00 4.29
C GLN A 36 -9.13 2.13 4.48
N HIS A 37 -8.42 2.70 3.51
CA HIS A 37 -6.97 2.95 3.59
C HIS A 37 -6.65 4.34 4.17
N LEU A 38 -7.64 5.21 4.33
CA LEU A 38 -7.50 6.60 4.78
C LEU A 38 -7.87 6.77 6.26
N TYR A 39 -7.47 5.83 7.10
CA TYR A 39 -7.66 5.91 8.55
C TYR A 39 -6.78 7.00 9.19
N GLU A 40 -7.00 7.28 10.47
CA GLU A 40 -6.21 8.28 11.19
C GLU A 40 -4.72 7.92 11.21
N GLY A 41 -3.87 8.90 10.92
CA GLY A 41 -2.43 8.69 10.76
C GLY A 41 -2.01 8.13 9.38
N ASN A 42 -2.92 7.59 8.57
CA ASN A 42 -2.63 7.14 7.19
C ASN A 42 -3.15 8.10 6.12
N ARG A 43 -3.09 9.39 6.44
CA ARG A 43 -3.45 10.49 5.57
C ARG A 43 -2.39 11.57 5.66
N ARG A 44 -2.20 12.30 4.57
CA ARG A 44 -1.37 13.49 4.50
C ARG A 44 -1.95 14.53 5.43
N THR A 45 -1.10 15.13 6.25
CA THR A 45 -1.54 16.08 7.27
C THR A 45 -0.43 17.07 7.52
N GLU A 46 -0.78 18.34 7.67
CA GLU A 46 0.16 19.33 8.18
C GLU A 46 0.30 19.15 9.69
N VAL A 47 1.55 19.12 10.16
CA VAL A 47 1.89 18.87 11.57
C VAL A 47 2.92 19.88 12.03
N SER A 48 2.98 20.11 13.34
CA SER A 48 4.14 20.79 13.94
C SER A 48 5.41 19.95 13.73
N TYR A 49 6.52 20.62 13.48
CA TYR A 49 7.81 20.01 13.19
C TYR A 49 8.89 20.63 14.09
N ALA A 50 9.36 19.85 15.05
CA ALA A 50 10.38 20.27 16.01
C ALA A 50 11.82 19.87 15.59
N GLY A 51 11.99 19.31 14.38
CA GLY A 51 13.30 18.91 13.88
C GLY A 51 14.16 20.11 13.46
N GLY A 52 15.49 19.90 13.42
CA GLY A 52 16.45 20.96 13.07
C GLY A 52 16.71 21.14 11.56
N GLU A 53 15.98 20.40 10.71
CA GLU A 53 16.12 20.48 9.26
C GLU A 53 15.51 21.76 8.70
N ALA A 54 16.14 22.32 7.65
CA ALA A 54 15.66 23.54 7.01
C ALA A 54 14.38 23.30 6.18
N PRO A 55 13.52 24.33 6.00
CA PRO A 55 12.37 24.28 5.10
C PRO A 55 12.75 23.78 3.70
N GLY A 56 11.86 23.01 3.08
CA GLY A 56 12.08 22.34 1.79
C GLY A 56 12.87 21.02 1.87
N THR A 57 13.35 20.62 3.05
CA THR A 57 13.99 19.31 3.25
C THR A 57 12.94 18.19 3.27
N VAL A 58 13.24 17.06 2.63
CA VAL A 58 12.48 15.82 2.77
C VAL A 58 13.12 14.96 3.86
N VAL A 59 12.36 14.61 4.89
CA VAL A 59 12.80 13.75 5.99
C VAL A 59 12.01 12.46 5.95
N VAL A 60 12.69 11.33 5.82
CA VAL A 60 12.09 10.00 5.80
C VAL A 60 12.34 9.33 7.14
N ASP A 61 11.25 8.93 7.80
CA ASP A 61 11.27 8.13 9.01
C ASP A 61 10.73 6.74 8.71
N THR A 62 11.64 5.80 8.46
CA THR A 62 11.28 4.42 8.14
C THR A 62 10.74 3.64 9.34
N PHE A 63 11.07 4.08 10.56
CA PHE A 63 10.68 3.40 11.79
C PHE A 63 9.25 3.80 12.19
N ALA A 64 8.88 5.06 12.03
CA ALA A 64 7.51 5.53 12.20
C ALA A 64 6.63 5.36 10.94
N ARG A 65 7.23 4.96 9.81
CA ARG A 65 6.57 4.91 8.48
C ARG A 65 5.92 6.24 8.11
N LYS A 66 6.69 7.32 8.26
CA LYS A 66 6.31 8.69 7.88
C LYS A 66 7.36 9.32 6.98
N LEU A 67 6.91 10.21 6.10
CA LEU A 67 7.76 11.14 5.38
C LEU A 67 7.29 12.55 5.70
N TYR A 68 8.23 13.49 5.85
CA TYR A 68 7.96 14.88 6.14
C TYR A 68 8.57 15.74 5.04
N LEU A 69 7.79 16.66 4.48
CA LEU A 69 8.30 17.81 3.75
C LEU A 69 8.30 18.99 4.73
N VAL A 70 9.49 19.41 5.15
CA VAL A 70 9.65 20.47 6.15
C VAL A 70 9.15 21.79 5.57
N GLY A 71 8.24 22.45 6.27
CA GLY A 71 7.69 23.75 5.94
C GLY A 71 8.35 24.88 6.73
N GLU A 72 7.82 26.08 6.58
CA GLU A 72 8.21 27.24 7.38
C GLU A 72 7.48 27.25 8.74
N GLY A 73 7.88 28.15 9.65
CA GLY A 73 7.14 28.36 10.90
C GLY A 73 7.12 27.16 11.86
N GLY A 74 8.04 26.20 11.70
CA GLY A 74 8.05 24.98 12.51
C GLY A 74 6.91 24.01 12.16
N THR A 75 6.49 23.96 10.89
CA THR A 75 5.53 22.97 10.39
C THR A 75 6.18 22.01 9.39
N ALA A 76 5.49 20.92 9.09
CA ALA A 76 5.81 20.03 7.99
C ALA A 76 4.53 19.40 7.41
N THR A 77 4.54 19.13 6.11
CA THR A 77 3.55 18.20 5.53
C THR A 77 4.03 16.78 5.80
N ARG A 78 3.28 16.02 6.60
CA ARG A 78 3.54 14.60 6.87
C ARG A 78 2.75 13.73 5.91
N TYR A 79 3.40 12.74 5.33
CA TYR A 79 2.83 11.72 4.45
C TYR A 79 2.99 10.34 5.08
N PRO A 80 1.98 9.46 5.00
CA PRO A 80 2.17 8.06 5.31
C PRO A 80 3.01 7.38 4.23
N ILE A 81 3.85 6.44 4.63
CA ILE A 81 4.65 5.68 3.67
C ILE A 81 4.56 4.17 3.92
N ALA A 82 4.73 3.38 2.86
CA ALA A 82 5.15 2.00 2.99
C ALA A 82 6.67 1.92 2.86
N VAL A 83 7.29 1.02 3.63
CA VAL A 83 8.74 0.82 3.61
C VAL A 83 9.01 -0.63 3.21
N GLY A 84 9.71 -0.85 2.11
CA GLY A 84 10.15 -2.20 1.73
C GLY A 84 11.39 -2.64 2.51
N ARG A 85 11.76 -3.93 2.41
CA ARG A 85 13.01 -4.46 3.01
C ARG A 85 14.25 -3.65 2.61
N GLU A 86 14.31 -3.20 1.36
CA GLU A 86 15.40 -2.36 0.83
C GLU A 86 15.34 -0.94 1.41
N GLY A 87 14.13 -0.46 1.70
CA GLY A 87 13.82 0.73 2.51
C GLY A 87 14.69 0.91 3.75
N LEU A 88 14.98 -0.19 4.45
CA LEU A 88 15.76 -0.20 5.70
C LEU A 88 17.28 -0.14 5.49
N SER A 89 17.74 -0.42 4.26
CA SER A 89 19.17 -0.48 3.94
C SER A 89 19.76 0.89 3.60
N PHE A 90 18.94 1.83 3.10
CA PHE A 90 19.39 3.18 2.82
C PHE A 90 19.46 4.01 4.11
N ARG A 91 20.67 4.29 4.55
CA ARG A 91 20.94 5.12 5.74
C ARG A 91 21.60 6.44 5.34
N GLY A 92 21.28 7.50 6.06
CA GLY A 92 21.92 8.80 5.95
C GLY A 92 21.27 9.74 4.94
N ASN A 93 22.08 10.65 4.38
CA ASN A 93 21.60 11.76 3.57
C ASN A 93 21.72 11.49 2.06
N GLY A 94 20.86 12.14 1.27
CA GLY A 94 20.90 12.14 -0.18
C GLY A 94 20.31 13.43 -0.73
N VAL A 95 20.21 13.51 -2.05
CA VAL A 95 19.49 14.57 -2.75
C VAL A 95 18.58 13.97 -3.80
N ILE A 96 17.48 14.63 -4.13
CA ILE A 96 16.66 14.27 -5.29
C ILE A 96 17.47 14.64 -6.54
N GLY A 97 18.08 13.67 -7.22
CA GLY A 97 18.91 13.91 -8.40
C GLY A 97 18.15 13.83 -9.72
N ARG A 98 17.08 13.04 -9.75
CA ARG A 98 16.18 12.91 -10.90
C ARG A 98 14.75 12.75 -10.43
N LYS A 99 13.83 13.20 -11.27
CA LYS A 99 12.38 13.11 -11.11
C LYS A 99 11.79 12.51 -12.38
N ALA A 100 10.77 11.66 -12.26
CA ALA A 100 10.04 11.13 -13.40
C ALA A 100 8.54 11.04 -13.11
N GLU A 101 7.74 11.36 -14.14
CA GLU A 101 6.32 11.08 -14.21
C GLU A 101 6.13 9.75 -14.94
N TRP A 102 5.19 8.93 -14.46
CA TRP A 102 4.89 7.59 -14.98
C TRP A 102 6.15 6.81 -15.36
N PRO A 103 7.07 6.59 -14.39
CA PRO A 103 8.35 5.94 -14.65
C PRO A 103 8.16 4.49 -15.12
N SER A 104 9.02 4.04 -16.03
CA SER A 104 9.19 2.61 -16.28
C SER A 104 9.78 1.92 -15.04
N TRP A 105 9.42 0.66 -14.84
CA TRP A 105 9.96 -0.17 -13.78
C TRP A 105 10.54 -1.45 -14.35
N GLN A 106 11.63 -1.94 -13.75
CA GLN A 106 12.17 -3.25 -14.05
C GLN A 106 12.58 -3.93 -12.74
N PRO A 107 12.19 -5.20 -12.51
CA PRO A 107 12.65 -5.94 -11.36
C PRO A 107 14.17 -6.16 -11.45
N THR A 108 14.84 -6.20 -10.31
CA THR A 108 16.27 -6.52 -10.28
C THR A 108 16.51 -7.98 -10.67
N ALA A 109 17.68 -8.31 -11.19
CA ALA A 109 18.06 -9.69 -11.46
C ALA A 109 17.93 -10.60 -10.22
N ASN A 110 18.18 -10.05 -9.03
CA ASN A 110 18.02 -10.78 -7.77
C ASN A 110 16.55 -11.09 -7.46
N MET A 111 15.63 -10.16 -7.73
CA MET A 111 14.19 -10.38 -7.58
C MET A 111 13.71 -11.50 -8.52
N VAL A 112 14.09 -11.43 -9.81
CA VAL A 112 13.75 -12.45 -10.81
C VAL A 112 14.26 -13.83 -10.39
N ARG A 113 15.50 -13.90 -9.87
CA ARG A 113 16.12 -15.15 -9.44
C ARG A 113 15.51 -15.74 -8.18
N THR A 114 15.14 -14.92 -7.19
CA THR A 114 14.68 -15.40 -5.87
C THR A 114 13.17 -15.58 -5.80
N ARG A 115 12.40 -14.86 -6.62
CA ARG A 115 10.93 -14.92 -6.69
C ARG A 115 10.46 -14.90 -8.15
N PRO A 116 10.83 -15.92 -8.95
CA PRO A 116 10.46 -15.99 -10.37
C PRO A 116 8.94 -16.08 -10.56
N ASP A 117 8.23 -16.68 -9.60
CA ASP A 117 6.76 -16.75 -9.53
C ASP A 117 6.10 -15.37 -9.62
N LEU A 118 6.76 -14.33 -9.09
CA LEU A 118 6.26 -12.96 -9.09
C LEU A 118 6.87 -12.08 -10.20
N TYR A 119 8.13 -12.31 -10.56
CA TYR A 119 8.91 -11.33 -11.34
C TYR A 119 9.37 -11.79 -12.71
N ALA A 120 9.32 -13.09 -13.03
CA ALA A 120 9.84 -13.59 -14.30
C ALA A 120 9.10 -12.99 -15.52
N ALA A 121 7.77 -12.87 -15.42
CA ALA A 121 6.94 -12.25 -16.46
C ALA A 121 7.30 -10.77 -16.73
N TYR A 122 7.91 -10.10 -15.77
CA TYR A 122 8.26 -8.67 -15.84
C TYR A 122 9.75 -8.42 -16.03
N ALA A 123 10.56 -9.45 -16.35
CA ALA A 123 12.01 -9.31 -16.48
C ALA A 123 12.43 -8.29 -17.56
N GLY A 124 11.61 -8.11 -18.61
CA GLY A 124 11.79 -7.08 -19.65
C GLY A 124 11.35 -5.67 -19.24
N GLY A 125 10.82 -5.51 -18.03
CA GLY A 125 10.30 -4.25 -17.51
C GLY A 125 8.84 -4.01 -17.85
N LEU A 126 8.27 -3.01 -17.17
CA LEU A 126 6.94 -2.47 -17.37
C LEU A 126 7.06 -0.99 -17.78
N PRO A 127 6.30 -0.53 -18.79
CA PRO A 127 6.19 0.88 -19.08
C PRO A 127 5.47 1.61 -17.93
N GLY A 128 5.51 2.94 -17.93
CA GLY A 128 4.69 3.74 -17.04
C GLY A 128 3.19 3.45 -17.23
N GLY A 129 2.44 3.35 -16.14
CA GLY A 129 1.00 3.14 -16.18
C GLY A 129 0.41 2.79 -14.82
N LEU A 130 -0.91 2.62 -14.77
CA LEU A 130 -1.67 2.42 -13.53
C LEU A 130 -1.26 1.16 -12.76
N GLU A 131 -0.89 0.10 -13.48
CA GLU A 131 -0.43 -1.17 -12.90
C GLU A 131 1.07 -1.19 -12.55
N ASN A 132 1.80 -0.11 -12.84
CA ASN A 132 3.23 -0.05 -12.59
C ASN A 132 3.49 0.09 -11.07
N PRO A 133 4.38 -0.73 -10.47
CA PRO A 133 4.62 -0.68 -9.02
C PRO A 133 5.33 0.58 -8.53
N LEU A 134 5.87 1.42 -9.43
CA LEU A 134 6.39 2.74 -9.10
C LEU A 134 5.32 3.85 -9.08
N GLY A 135 4.11 3.54 -9.56
CA GLY A 135 2.98 4.46 -9.58
C GLY A 135 3.20 5.71 -10.44
N ALA A 136 2.51 6.79 -10.11
CA ALA A 136 2.42 7.99 -10.94
C ALA A 136 3.70 8.83 -10.96
N ARG A 137 4.50 8.82 -9.89
CA ARG A 137 5.72 9.64 -9.76
C ARG A 137 6.84 8.86 -9.10
N ALA A 138 8.07 9.15 -9.48
CA ALA A 138 9.27 8.69 -8.76
C ALA A 138 10.31 9.81 -8.62
N LEU A 139 10.88 9.90 -7.42
CA LEU A 139 12.00 10.74 -7.02
C LEU A 139 13.20 9.83 -6.78
N TYR A 140 14.27 10.03 -7.54
CA TYR A 140 15.47 9.20 -7.52
C TYR A 140 16.52 9.86 -6.63
N LEU A 141 16.99 9.11 -5.64
CA LEU A 141 17.93 9.63 -4.65
C LEU A 141 19.36 9.43 -5.12
N TYR A 142 20.14 10.49 -5.05
CA TYR A 142 21.54 10.52 -5.44
C TYR A 142 22.41 10.84 -4.22
N ARG A 143 23.64 10.33 -4.22
CA ARG A 143 24.68 10.63 -3.24
C ARG A 143 26.02 10.77 -3.96
N GLY A 144 26.70 11.91 -3.77
CA GLY A 144 27.97 12.18 -4.45
C GLY A 144 27.89 12.06 -5.97
N GLY A 145 26.78 12.51 -6.56
CA GLY A 145 26.54 12.46 -8.01
C GLY A 145 26.15 11.08 -8.57
N ARG A 146 26.03 10.04 -7.73
CA ARG A 146 25.65 8.68 -8.16
C ARG A 146 24.24 8.33 -7.70
N ASP A 147 23.49 7.63 -8.56
CA ASP A 147 22.19 7.05 -8.22
C ASP A 147 22.39 5.99 -7.13
N THR A 148 21.60 6.10 -6.06
CA THR A 148 21.62 5.17 -4.93
C THR A 148 20.76 3.93 -5.18
N MET A 149 20.04 3.91 -6.31
CA MET A 149 18.96 2.97 -6.63
C MET A 149 17.77 3.07 -5.66
N PHE A 150 17.79 4.05 -4.75
CA PHE A 150 16.71 4.31 -3.81
C PHE A 150 15.73 5.34 -4.36
N ARG A 151 14.45 5.12 -4.11
CA ARG A 151 13.37 5.90 -4.70
C ARG A 151 12.29 6.23 -3.67
N ILE A 152 11.75 7.42 -3.78
CA ILE A 152 10.47 7.80 -3.17
C ILE A 152 9.46 7.83 -4.31
N HIS A 153 8.44 6.98 -4.28
CA HIS A 153 7.58 6.77 -5.44
C HIS A 153 6.12 6.50 -5.06
N GLY A 154 5.21 6.59 -6.04
CA GLY A 154 3.80 6.21 -5.89
C GLY A 154 3.60 4.70 -5.80
N THR A 155 2.36 4.23 -5.82
CA THR A 155 2.06 2.79 -5.85
C THR A 155 0.72 2.55 -6.51
N ALA A 156 0.59 1.43 -7.22
CA ALA A 156 -0.71 0.90 -7.65
C ALA A 156 -1.47 0.24 -6.47
N ASP A 157 -0.73 -0.21 -5.45
CA ASP A 157 -1.28 -0.91 -4.29
C ASP A 157 -1.51 0.02 -3.11
N ASN A 158 -2.73 0.59 -3.03
CA ASN A 158 -3.16 1.45 -1.93
C ASN A 158 -3.10 0.74 -0.56
N ALA A 159 -3.33 -0.58 -0.52
CA ALA A 159 -3.33 -1.34 0.73
C ALA A 159 -1.93 -1.48 1.33
N SER A 160 -0.87 -1.24 0.56
CA SER A 160 0.51 -1.28 1.09
C SER A 160 0.89 -0.10 1.98
N ILE A 161 0.21 1.04 1.86
CA ILE A 161 0.60 2.28 2.58
C ILE A 161 0.29 2.17 4.06
N GLY A 162 1.30 2.44 4.90
CA GLY A 162 1.24 2.24 6.35
C GLY A 162 1.82 0.90 6.82
N HIS A 163 2.20 0.01 5.89
CA HIS A 163 2.75 -1.32 6.18
C HIS A 163 4.24 -1.46 5.83
N ALA A 164 4.87 -2.50 6.39
CA ALA A 164 6.15 -3.00 5.89
C ALA A 164 5.90 -3.91 4.69
N THR A 165 6.66 -3.72 3.61
CA THR A 165 6.51 -4.51 2.38
C THR A 165 7.75 -5.37 2.12
N SER A 166 7.59 -6.43 1.35
CA SER A 166 8.66 -7.41 1.07
C SER A 166 9.73 -6.89 0.12
N ALA A 167 9.43 -5.88 -0.70
CA ALA A 167 10.32 -5.38 -1.75
C ALA A 167 10.14 -3.87 -2.01
N GLY A 168 11.23 -3.20 -2.39
CA GLY A 168 11.20 -1.80 -2.83
C GLY A 168 11.59 -0.78 -1.77
N CYS A 169 11.58 0.49 -2.18
CA CYS A 169 12.09 1.63 -1.42
C CYS A 169 10.99 2.26 -0.54
N ILE A 170 10.62 3.52 -0.79
CA ILE A 170 9.58 4.27 -0.05
C ILE A 170 8.39 4.50 -0.97
N ARG A 171 7.22 3.99 -0.58
CA ARG A 171 5.98 4.13 -1.35
C ARG A 171 5.04 5.14 -0.71
N LEU A 172 4.35 5.91 -1.54
CA LEU A 172 3.25 6.80 -1.18
C LEU A 172 2.01 6.42 -1.99
N PHE A 173 0.84 6.84 -1.52
CA PHE A 173 -0.33 6.94 -2.41
C PHE A 173 0.03 7.77 -3.65
N ASN A 174 -0.56 7.49 -4.81
CA ASN A 174 -0.25 8.26 -6.02
C ASN A 174 -0.54 9.76 -5.86
N GLN A 175 -1.64 10.11 -5.18
CA GLN A 175 -2.00 11.49 -4.86
C GLN A 175 -0.92 12.18 -4.01
N ASP A 176 -0.36 11.47 -3.03
CA ASP A 176 0.74 11.97 -2.19
C ASP A 176 2.06 12.06 -2.95
N ALA A 177 2.33 11.10 -3.85
CA ALA A 177 3.51 11.14 -4.70
C ALA A 177 3.47 12.31 -5.69
N ILE A 178 2.28 12.62 -6.25
CA ILE A 178 2.05 13.79 -7.11
C ILE A 178 2.24 15.08 -6.33
N ASP A 179 1.63 15.20 -5.15
CA ASP A 179 1.76 16.36 -4.28
C ASP A 179 3.22 16.65 -3.91
N LEU A 180 3.94 15.62 -3.42
CA LEU A 180 5.36 15.74 -3.06
C LEU A 180 6.20 16.10 -4.29
N TYR A 181 5.99 15.41 -5.42
CA TYR A 181 6.71 15.66 -6.67
C TYR A 181 6.59 17.11 -7.13
N ASN A 182 5.40 17.70 -7.05
CA ASN A 182 5.17 19.08 -7.49
C ASN A 182 5.85 20.11 -6.58
N LYS A 183 6.02 19.78 -5.29
CA LYS A 183 6.62 20.69 -4.29
C LYS A 183 8.14 20.63 -4.22
N VAL A 184 8.76 19.50 -4.58
CA VAL A 184 10.21 19.30 -4.39
C VAL A 184 10.99 19.46 -5.70
N PRO A 185 11.91 20.43 -5.83
CA PRO A 185 12.80 20.51 -6.97
C PRO A 185 13.90 19.44 -6.96
N THR A 186 14.55 19.23 -8.10
CA THR A 186 15.84 18.51 -8.14
C THR A 186 16.87 19.28 -7.30
N GLY A 187 17.73 18.56 -6.58
CA GLY A 187 18.67 19.11 -5.61
C GLY A 187 18.13 19.16 -4.18
N THR A 188 16.83 18.95 -3.97
CA THR A 188 16.24 18.89 -2.62
C THR A 188 16.95 17.86 -1.76
N ARG A 189 17.34 18.29 -0.55
CA ARG A 189 17.96 17.42 0.46
C ARG A 189 16.95 16.38 0.95
N VAL A 190 17.43 15.15 1.03
CA VAL A 190 16.72 14.04 1.69
C VAL A 190 17.54 13.58 2.88
N LYS A 191 16.91 13.50 4.06
CA LYS A 191 17.48 12.89 5.27
C LYS A 191 16.67 11.66 5.62
N VAL A 192 17.33 10.53 5.86
CA VAL A 192 16.69 9.36 6.47
C VAL A 192 17.09 9.30 7.93
N ARG A 193 16.09 9.31 8.82
CA ARG A 193 16.31 9.25 10.26
C ARG A 193 16.89 7.90 10.66
N SER A 194 17.83 7.93 11.60
CA SER A 194 18.19 6.77 12.40
C SER A 194 17.08 6.38 13.36
N GLU A 195 17.15 5.18 13.93
CA GLU A 195 16.18 4.74 14.94
C GLU A 195 16.17 5.66 16.16
N ALA A 196 17.34 6.08 16.64
CA ALA A 196 17.45 7.00 17.78
C ALA A 196 16.79 8.36 17.49
N GLU A 197 16.96 8.91 16.28
CA GLU A 197 16.28 10.14 15.87
C GLU A 197 14.78 9.94 15.74
N SER A 198 14.33 8.80 15.22
CA SER A 198 12.90 8.47 15.14
C SER A 198 12.28 8.41 16.54
N VAL A 199 12.91 7.68 17.47
CA VAL A 199 12.43 7.60 18.86
C VAL A 199 12.42 8.98 19.54
N ALA A 200 13.42 9.82 19.29
CA ALA A 200 13.44 11.17 19.84
C ALA A 200 12.32 12.07 19.30
N MET A 201 11.92 11.89 18.04
CA MET A 201 10.94 12.75 17.36
C MET A 201 9.50 12.24 17.47
N GLU A 202 9.31 10.93 17.37
CA GLU A 202 7.99 10.28 17.28
C GLU A 202 7.64 9.48 18.53
N GLY A 203 8.62 9.26 19.43
CA GLY A 203 8.51 8.30 20.53
C GLY A 203 8.68 6.85 20.06
N GLN A 204 8.67 5.92 21.01
CA GLN A 204 8.67 4.50 20.66
C GLN A 204 7.41 4.14 19.87
N GLN A 205 7.58 3.29 18.86
CA GLN A 205 6.50 2.84 17.99
C GLN A 205 6.28 1.34 18.13
N MET A 206 5.05 0.91 17.87
CA MET A 206 4.65 -0.49 17.88
C MET A 206 3.72 -0.81 16.71
N LEU A 207 3.62 -2.10 16.38
CA LEU A 207 2.57 -2.58 15.49
C LEU A 207 1.29 -2.83 16.27
N ASN A 208 0.18 -2.32 15.79
CA ASN A 208 -1.15 -2.73 16.25
C ASN A 208 -1.53 -4.12 15.69
N ALA A 209 -2.71 -4.62 16.05
CA ALA A 209 -3.17 -5.95 15.63
C ALA A 209 -3.33 -6.11 14.10
N PHE A 210 -3.42 -5.01 13.37
CA PHE A 210 -3.57 -4.96 11.91
C PHE A 210 -2.24 -4.68 11.19
N GLY A 211 -1.11 -4.57 11.92
CA GLY A 211 0.21 -4.33 11.34
C GLY A 211 0.50 -2.87 10.97
N HIS A 212 -0.29 -1.92 11.45
CA HIS A 212 -0.03 -0.48 11.31
C HIS A 212 0.91 0.02 12.41
N MET A 213 1.80 0.97 12.08
CA MET A 213 2.63 1.65 13.08
C MET A 213 1.80 2.65 13.86
N VAL A 214 1.84 2.54 15.19
CA VAL A 214 1.22 3.45 16.15
C VAL A 214 2.21 3.74 17.29
N PRO A 215 2.05 4.86 18.02
CA PRO A 215 2.85 5.12 19.22
C PRO A 215 2.71 3.99 20.25
N ALA A 216 3.81 3.61 20.89
CA ALA A 216 3.85 2.58 21.94
C ALA A 216 3.37 3.14 23.29
N THR A 217 2.08 3.46 23.36
CA THR A 217 1.40 3.90 24.58
C THR A 217 0.68 2.73 25.23
N ALA A 218 0.47 2.79 26.55
CA ALA A 218 -0.30 1.78 27.27
C ALA A 218 -1.72 1.59 26.71
N GLU A 219 -2.32 2.67 26.18
CA GLU A 219 -3.62 2.61 25.49
C GLU A 219 -3.55 1.78 24.20
N ASN A 220 -2.56 2.03 23.35
CA ASN A 220 -2.38 1.28 22.10
C ASN A 220 -1.99 -0.18 22.35
N GLU A 221 -1.22 -0.44 23.41
CA GLU A 221 -0.89 -1.80 23.85
C GLU A 221 -2.15 -2.57 24.29
N ALA A 222 -2.95 -1.98 25.17
CA ALA A 222 -4.21 -2.59 25.62
C ALA A 222 -5.20 -2.78 24.46
N GLN A 223 -5.28 -1.81 23.55
CA GLN A 223 -6.13 -1.89 22.37
C GLN A 223 -5.66 -3.01 21.42
N ARG A 224 -4.34 -3.18 21.22
CA ARG A 224 -3.80 -4.30 20.44
C ARG A 224 -4.19 -5.65 21.02
N GLU A 225 -4.06 -5.84 22.34
CA GLU A 225 -4.44 -7.11 22.98
C GLU A 225 -5.93 -7.42 22.80
N LYS A 226 -6.78 -6.41 22.97
CA LYS A 226 -8.22 -6.52 22.74
C LYS A 226 -8.54 -6.89 21.29
N ASP A 227 -7.89 -6.24 20.32
CA ASP A 227 -8.12 -6.51 18.91
C ASP A 227 -7.63 -7.90 18.50
N LEU A 228 -6.47 -8.35 19.00
CA LEU A 228 -5.98 -9.71 18.77
C LEU A 228 -6.95 -10.76 19.34
N ALA A 229 -7.50 -10.53 20.54
CA ALA A 229 -8.50 -11.42 21.13
C ALA A 229 -9.80 -11.45 20.31
N ALA A 230 -10.23 -10.30 19.77
CA ALA A 230 -11.40 -10.21 18.90
C ALA A 230 -11.18 -10.94 17.57
N ILE A 231 -10.01 -10.77 16.95
CA ILE A 231 -9.60 -11.47 15.72
C ILE A 231 -9.61 -12.97 15.97
N ALA A 232 -8.93 -13.46 17.02
CA ALA A 232 -8.90 -14.88 17.35
C ALA A 232 -10.29 -15.48 17.57
N LYS A 233 -11.18 -14.73 18.25
CA LYS A 233 -12.58 -15.15 18.46
C LYS A 233 -13.35 -15.22 17.14
N GLN A 234 -13.10 -14.29 16.22
CA GLN A 234 -13.76 -14.28 14.92
C GLN A 234 -13.22 -15.41 14.02
N ASP A 235 -11.91 -15.65 14.03
CA ASP A 235 -11.29 -16.74 13.28
C ASP A 235 -11.79 -18.11 13.73
N ALA A 236 -11.90 -18.33 15.04
CA ALA A 236 -12.50 -19.55 15.58
C ALA A 236 -13.96 -19.74 15.11
N LYS A 237 -14.74 -18.66 15.05
CA LYS A 237 -16.11 -18.71 14.50
C LYS A 237 -16.11 -19.01 13.01
N ASN A 238 -15.23 -18.39 12.25
CA ASN A 238 -15.11 -18.57 10.80
C ASN A 238 -14.70 -20.01 10.48
N GLN A 239 -13.73 -20.57 11.20
CA GLN A 239 -13.31 -21.97 11.09
C GLN A 239 -14.47 -22.93 11.40
N ALA A 240 -15.14 -22.74 12.54
CA ALA A 240 -16.29 -23.57 12.89
C ALA A 240 -17.44 -23.47 11.86
N ALA A 241 -17.65 -22.28 11.28
CA ALA A 241 -18.62 -22.09 10.21
C ALA A 241 -18.20 -22.79 8.91
N ALA A 242 -16.91 -22.70 8.54
CA ALA A 242 -16.34 -23.36 7.37
C ALA A 242 -16.43 -24.89 7.50
N GLU A 243 -16.10 -25.46 8.66
CA GLU A 243 -16.24 -26.89 8.94
C GLU A 243 -17.70 -27.35 8.84
N ARG A 244 -18.64 -26.58 9.40
CA ARG A 244 -20.08 -26.88 9.28
C ARG A 244 -20.56 -26.79 7.83
N ALA A 245 -20.09 -25.81 7.07
CA ALA A 245 -20.43 -25.65 5.65
C ALA A 245 -19.87 -26.81 4.82
N GLN A 246 -18.60 -27.19 5.05
CA GLN A 246 -17.97 -28.34 4.41
C GLN A 246 -18.73 -29.63 4.72
N LYS A 247 -19.06 -29.89 6.00
CA LYS A 247 -19.84 -31.07 6.40
C LYS A 247 -21.21 -31.12 5.71
N LYS A 248 -21.92 -29.99 5.63
CA LYS A 248 -23.20 -29.89 4.92
C LYS A 248 -23.06 -30.15 3.42
N ARG A 249 -22.00 -29.62 2.81
CA ARG A 249 -21.66 -29.83 1.39
C ARG A 249 -21.41 -31.31 1.10
N MET A 250 -20.53 -31.96 1.87
CA MET A 250 -20.23 -33.39 1.71
C MET A 250 -21.50 -34.25 1.85
N ALA A 251 -22.34 -33.98 2.85
CA ALA A 251 -23.61 -34.68 3.01
C ALA A 251 -24.59 -34.47 1.84
N ALA A 252 -24.59 -33.29 1.21
CA ALA A 252 -25.40 -33.02 0.03
C ALA A 252 -24.88 -33.75 -1.21
N CYS A 253 -23.56 -33.82 -1.40
CA CYS A 253 -22.94 -34.59 -2.49
C CYS A 253 -23.22 -36.08 -2.36
N ALA A 254 -23.08 -36.65 -1.16
CA ALA A 254 -23.39 -38.04 -0.90
C ALA A 254 -24.84 -38.39 -1.27
N ARG A 255 -25.81 -37.51 -0.94
CA ARG A 255 -27.22 -37.68 -1.35
C ARG A 255 -27.43 -37.62 -2.86
N ARG A 256 -26.54 -36.96 -3.60
CA ARG A 256 -26.58 -36.82 -5.07
C ARG A 256 -25.72 -37.86 -5.79
N GLY A 257 -25.04 -38.77 -5.05
CA GLY A 257 -24.13 -39.75 -5.63
C GLY A 257 -22.84 -39.15 -6.22
N ILE A 258 -22.48 -37.92 -5.83
CA ILE A 258 -21.27 -37.24 -6.31
C ILE A 258 -20.08 -37.75 -5.49
N PRO A 259 -19.00 -38.26 -6.11
CA PRO A 259 -17.79 -38.70 -5.41
C PRO A 259 -17.15 -37.60 -4.57
N ASP A 260 -16.58 -37.96 -3.42
CA ASP A 260 -15.98 -37.00 -2.48
C ASP A 260 -14.86 -36.15 -3.09
N ALA A 261 -14.07 -36.73 -4.01
CA ALA A 261 -12.99 -36.02 -4.72
C ALA A 261 -13.54 -34.88 -5.61
N GLU A 262 -14.69 -35.10 -6.26
CA GLU A 262 -15.40 -34.09 -7.06
C GLU A 262 -16.15 -33.09 -6.16
N CYS A 263 -16.55 -33.52 -4.96
CA CYS A 263 -17.22 -32.66 -4.00
C CYS A 263 -16.27 -31.73 -3.23
N ALA A 264 -14.99 -32.09 -3.06
CA ALA A 264 -14.01 -31.29 -2.33
C ALA A 264 -13.40 -30.13 -3.16
N LEU A 265 -13.34 -30.29 -4.48
CA LEU A 265 -12.96 -29.24 -5.42
C LEU A 265 -14.14 -28.26 -5.52
N GLY A 266 -14.05 -27.08 -4.90
CA GLY A 266 -14.96 -25.97 -5.23
C GLY A 266 -15.00 -25.76 -6.73
N GLU A 267 -16.17 -25.44 -7.29
CA GLU A 267 -16.33 -25.09 -8.71
C GLU A 267 -15.19 -24.17 -9.16
N SER A 268 -14.23 -24.75 -9.85
CA SER A 268 -13.28 -24.04 -10.68
C SER A 268 -13.57 -24.52 -12.11
N SER A 269 -13.66 -23.56 -13.03
CA SER A 269 -13.97 -23.69 -14.46
C SER A 269 -15.45 -23.86 -14.86
N GLY A 270 -16.17 -22.74 -14.80
CA GLY A 270 -17.15 -22.36 -15.82
C GLY A 270 -16.54 -21.39 -16.83
N ALA A 271 -15.25 -21.55 -17.18
CA ALA A 271 -14.71 -20.93 -18.38
C ALA A 271 -15.18 -21.80 -19.56
N VAL A 272 -16.23 -21.33 -20.22
CA VAL A 272 -16.70 -21.90 -21.48
C VAL A 272 -15.57 -21.79 -22.48
N THR A 273 -14.87 -22.90 -22.70
CA THR A 273 -14.12 -23.14 -23.93
C THR A 273 -15.14 -23.58 -24.96
N VAL A 274 -15.59 -22.68 -25.84
CA VAL A 274 -16.18 -23.10 -27.11
C VAL A 274 -15.02 -23.32 -28.06
N GLY A 275 -14.79 -24.59 -28.37
CA GLY A 275 -13.77 -25.04 -29.27
C GLY A 275 -14.01 -24.61 -30.71
N THR A 276 -12.88 -24.58 -31.41
CA THR A 276 -12.74 -24.76 -32.85
C THR A 276 -13.63 -25.88 -33.39
N SER A 277 -14.32 -25.59 -34.50
CA SER A 277 -14.67 -26.60 -35.49
C SER A 277 -14.46 -26.00 -36.88
N ASP A 278 -13.42 -26.50 -37.56
CA ASP A 278 -13.34 -26.51 -39.01
C ASP A 278 -14.56 -27.26 -39.59
N ALA A 279 -15.15 -26.71 -40.64
CA ALA A 279 -15.51 -27.37 -41.91
C ALA A 279 -16.54 -26.51 -42.67
N GLY A 280 -16.11 -25.94 -43.80
CA GLY A 280 -16.92 -25.18 -44.75
C GLY A 280 -16.08 -24.29 -45.64
#